data_AF-A0A8J6PEV3-F1
#
_entry.id   AF-A0A8J6PEV3-F1
#
_cell.length_a   1.000
_cell.length_b   1.000
_cell.length_c   1.000
_cell.angle_alpha   90.00
_cell.angle_beta   90.00
_cell.angle_gamma   90.00
#
_symmetry.space_group_name_H-M   'P 1'
#
loop_
_entity.id
_entity.type
_entity.pdbx_description
1 polymer ?
#
loop_
_entity_poly.entity_id
_entity_poly.type
_entity_poly.pdbx_seq_one_letter_code
_entity_poly.pdbx_strand_id
1 'polypeptide(L)' 'LGSIHAPLPEARFCPTGGITPASAPEYLALPNVGCVGGSWVAPTKALASGDWTEISAYARGASRLCRS' A
#
# COMPACT_ATOMS: atom_id res chain seq x y z
N LEU A 1 12.46 7.71 -1.41
CA LEU A 1 11.29 8.41 -2.01
C LEU A 1 11.28 9.90 -1.68
N GLY A 2 11.48 10.29 -0.42
CA GLY A 2 11.64 11.71 -0.06
C GLY A 2 12.78 12.41 -0.80
N SER A 3 13.91 11.72 -1.05
CA SER A 3 15.05 12.23 -1.82
C SER A 3 14.80 12.35 -3.34
N ILE A 4 13.80 11.66 -3.88
CA ILE A 4 13.45 11.69 -5.32
C ILE A 4 12.43 12.81 -5.61
N HIS A 5 11.74 13.31 -4.58
CA HIS A 5 10.83 14.45 -4.70
C HIS A 5 11.57 15.73 -5.14
N ALA A 6 12.79 15.95 -4.66
CA ALA A 6 13.57 17.15 -4.98
C ALA A 6 13.92 17.31 -6.47
N PRO A 7 14.40 16.27 -7.19
CA PRO A 7 14.64 16.37 -8.63
C PRO A 7 13.40 16.19 -9.51
N LEU A 8 12.32 15.58 -9.01
CA LEU A 8 11.12 15.25 -9.77
C LEU A 8 9.84 15.60 -8.99
N PRO A 9 9.54 16.91 -8.82
CA PRO A 9 8.44 17.36 -7.97
C PRO A 9 7.05 16.96 -8.47
N GLU A 10 6.89 16.73 -9.78
CA GLU A 10 5.61 16.33 -10.39
C GLU A 10 5.39 14.81 -10.41
N ALA A 11 6.43 14.01 -10.16
CA ALA A 11 6.33 12.56 -10.23
C ALA A 11 5.55 12.00 -9.03
N ARG A 12 4.57 11.13 -9.30
CA ARG A 12 3.86 10.37 -8.27
C ARG A 12 4.30 8.91 -8.29
N PHE A 13 4.47 8.33 -7.11
CA PHE A 13 4.97 6.97 -6.92
C PHE A 13 3.89 6.06 -6.33
N CYS A 14 3.97 4.78 -6.69
CA CYS A 14 3.23 3.70 -6.02
C CYS A 14 4.24 2.68 -5.49
N PRO A 15 4.71 2.84 -4.24
CA PRO A 15 5.70 1.93 -3.65
C PRO A 15 5.12 0.52 -3.54
N THR A 16 5.92 -0.48 -3.90
CA THR A 16 5.59 -1.90 -3.81
C THR A 16 6.79 -2.71 -3.32
N GLY A 17 6.51 -3.89 -2.74
CA GLY A 17 7.54 -4.81 -2.22
C GLY A 17 7.90 -4.55 -0.77
N GLY A 18 7.64 -5.52 0.11
CA GLY A 18 7.98 -5.46 1.54
C GLY A 18 7.13 -4.51 2.40
N ILE A 19 6.15 -3.81 1.81
CA ILE A 19 5.23 -2.95 2.55
C ILE A 19 4.24 -3.82 3.35
N THR A 20 3.92 -3.38 4.56
CA THR A 20 2.99 -4.02 5.48
C THR A 20 1.89 -3.02 5.89
N PRO A 21 0.79 -3.47 6.50
CA PRO A 21 -0.20 -2.54 7.07
C PRO A 21 0.40 -1.52 8.05
N ALA A 22 1.46 -1.90 8.77
CA ALA A 22 2.13 -1.04 9.74
C ALA A 22 3.01 0.04 9.08
N SER A 23 3.72 -0.31 7.99
CA SER A 23 4.60 0.63 7.29
C SER A 23 3.89 1.44 6.20
N ALA A 24 2.73 1.00 5.72
CA ALA A 24 1.98 1.66 4.66
C ALA A 24 1.63 3.15 4.94
N PRO A 25 1.21 3.56 6.15
CA PRO A 25 0.94 4.97 6.45
C PRO A 25 2.14 5.89 6.23
N GLU A 26 3.36 5.43 6.55
CA GLU A 26 4.58 6.23 6.40
C GLU A 26 4.85 6.57 4.92
N TYR A 27 4.58 5.63 4.01
CA TYR A 27 4.66 5.89 2.57
C TYR A 27 3.53 6.80 2.09
N LEU A 28 2.31 6.58 2.56
CA LEU A 28 1.13 7.36 2.16
C LEU A 28 1.18 8.82 2.61
N ALA A 29 1.91 9.11 3.69
CA ALA A 29 2.17 10.47 4.18
C ALA A 29 3.11 11.26 3.25
N LEU A 30 3.87 10.60 2.37
CA LEU A 30 4.75 11.31 1.43
C LEU A 30 3.91 12.02 0.35
N PRO A 31 4.17 13.31 0.07
CA PRO A 31 3.36 14.10 -0.87
C PRO A 31 3.43 13.56 -2.31
N ASN A 32 4.55 12.90 -2.66
CA ASN A 32 4.78 12.28 -3.95
C ASN A 32 4.28 10.83 -4.03
N VAL A 33 3.57 10.30 -3.04
CA VAL A 33 3.03 8.93 -3.08
C VAL A 33 1.53 8.94 -3.36
N GLY A 34 1.12 8.29 -4.44
CA GLY A 34 -0.27 8.17 -4.89
C GLY A 34 -1.02 6.99 -4.28
N CYS A 35 -0.33 5.88 -4.10
CA CYS A 35 -0.85 4.63 -3.56
C CYS A 35 0.30 3.81 -2.98
N VAL A 36 -0.02 2.74 -2.27
CA VAL A 36 0.93 1.68 -1.92
C VAL A 36 0.34 0.35 -2.36
N GLY A 37 1.20 -0.59 -2.73
CA GLY A 37 0.80 -1.95 -3.05
C GLY A 37 1.56 -2.95 -2.19
N GLY A 38 0.87 -4.00 -1.75
CA GLY A 38 1.54 -5.15 -1.17
C GLY A 38 0.69 -6.39 -1.12
N SER A 39 1.38 -7.53 -1.10
CA SER A 39 0.78 -8.87 -1.16
C SER A 39 -0.11 -9.18 0.03
N TRP A 40 -0.06 -8.39 1.11
CA TRP A 40 -0.90 -8.59 2.30
C TRP A 40 -2.39 -8.37 1.99
N VAL A 41 -2.74 -7.58 0.96
CA VAL A 41 -4.15 -7.30 0.63
C VAL A 41 -4.85 -8.54 0.07
N ALA A 42 -4.12 -9.34 -0.71
CA ALA A 42 -4.60 -10.59 -1.27
C ALA A 42 -3.51 -11.67 -1.16
N PRO A 43 -3.37 -12.30 0.03
CA PRO A 43 -2.36 -13.33 0.23
C PRO A 43 -2.56 -14.52 -0.72
N THR A 44 -1.48 -15.10 -1.23
CA THR A 44 -1.51 -16.23 -2.16
C THR A 44 -2.33 -17.41 -1.62
N LYS A 45 -2.28 -17.66 -0.31
CA LYS A 45 -3.06 -18.71 0.34
C LYS A 45 -4.57 -18.46 0.27
N ALA A 46 -5.00 -17.22 0.52
CA ALA A 46 -6.40 -16.83 0.44
C ALA A 46 -6.90 -16.92 -1.01
N LEU A 47 -6.08 -16.48 -1.98
CA LEU A 47 -6.39 -16.63 -3.40
C LEU A 47 -6.51 -18.10 -3.82
N ALA A 48 -5.56 -18.95 -3.42
CA ALA A 48 -5.56 -20.38 -3.77
C ALA A 48 -6.73 -21.16 -3.15
N SER A 49 -7.22 -20.71 -1.99
CA SER A 49 -8.38 -21.32 -1.31
C SER A 49 -9.72 -20.66 -1.67
N GLY A 50 -9.70 -19.58 -2.46
CA GLY A 50 -10.91 -18.81 -2.77
C GLY A 50 -11.51 -18.09 -1.56
N ASP A 51 -10.72 -17.78 -0.54
CA ASP A 51 -11.17 -17.09 0.68
C ASP A 51 -11.36 -15.59 0.43
N TRP A 52 -12.47 -15.27 -0.22
CA TRP A 52 -12.87 -13.88 -0.49
C TRP A 52 -13.22 -13.12 0.79
N THR A 53 -13.56 -13.82 1.88
CA THR A 53 -13.89 -13.19 3.15
C THR A 53 -12.63 -12.60 3.78
N GLU A 54 -11.56 -13.38 3.82
CA GLU A 54 -10.24 -12.95 4.29
C GLU A 54 -9.69 -11.80 3.42
N ILE A 55 -9.73 -11.94 2.09
CA ILE A 55 -9.30 -10.88 1.17
C ILE A 55 -10.11 -9.59 1.38
N SER A 56 -11.42 -9.70 1.54
CA SER A 56 -12.29 -8.53 1.81
C SER A 56 -11.96 -7.87 3.15
N ALA A 57 -11.61 -8.64 4.17
CA ALA A 57 -11.18 -8.09 5.46
C ALA A 57 -9.87 -7.30 5.33
N TYR A 58 -8.87 -7.84 4.63
CA TYR A 58 -7.62 -7.14 4.36
C TYR A 58 -7.82 -5.90 3.50
N ALA A 59 -8.65 -5.98 2.45
CA ALA A 59 -8.97 -4.85 1.59
C ALA A 59 -9.66 -3.72 2.38
N ARG A 60 -10.60 -4.05 3.27
CA ARG A 60 -11.22 -3.06 4.16
C ARG A 60 -10.22 -2.45 5.13
N GLY A 61 -9.31 -3.25 5.69
CA GLY A 61 -8.20 -2.75 6.51
C GLY A 61 -7.34 -1.74 5.75
N ALA A 62 -6.93 -2.09 4.52
CA ALA A 62 -6.14 -1.21 3.66
C ALA A 62 -6.87 0.08 3.28
N SER A 63 -8.18 0.02 3.00
CA SER A 63 -8.98 1.21 2.66
C SER A 63 -9.07 2.25 3.79
N ARG A 64 -8.82 1.84 5.03
CA ARG A 64 -8.82 2.69 6.23
C ARG A 64 -7.45 3.29 6.55
N LEU A 65 -6.41 2.95 5.79
CA LEU A 65 -5.10 3.55 5.96
C LEU A 65 -5.17 5.02 5.48
N CYS A 66 -5.21 5.95 6.43
CA CYS A 66 -5.24 7.38 6.13
C CYS A 66 -3.88 7.88 5.65
N ARG A 67 -3.93 8.88 4.77
CA ARG A 67 -2.81 9.83 4.58
C ARG A 67 -2.83 10.74 5.82
N SER A 68 -1.83 10.63 6.68
CA SER A 68 -1.61 11.60 7.77
C SER A 68 -0.94 12.85 7.24
#